data_AF-A0A7X8V379-F1
#
_entry.id   AF-A0A7X8V379-F1
#
_cell.length_a   1.000
_cell.length_b   1.000
_cell.length_c   1.000
_cell.angle_alpha   90.00
_cell.angle_beta   90.00
_cell.angle_gamma   90.00
#
_symmetry.space_group_name_H-M   'P 1'
#
loop_
_entity.id
_entity.type
_entity.pdbx_description
1 polymer ?
#
loop_
_entity_poly.entity_id
_entity_poly.type
_entity_poly.pdbx_seq_one_letter_code
_entity_poly.pdbx_strand_id
1 'polypeptide(L)' 'MRIMGIDPGTATTGFGLLEHEGSRLHLLEYGVIRTEPGVPDAARLLQIHREVKALLENHRPDAIAV' A
#
# COMPACT_ATOMS: atom_id res chain seq x y z
N MET A 1 -16.39 -4.12 4.17
CA MET A 1 -15.12 -4.16 4.94
C MET A 1 -13.97 -4.03 3.97
N ARG A 2 -13.09 -3.04 4.17
CA ARG A 2 -11.95 -2.76 3.31
C ARG A 2 -10.67 -3.29 3.95
N ILE A 3 -9.91 -4.08 3.21
CA ILE A 3 -8.63 -4.64 3.67
C ILE A 3 -7.54 -4.22 2.70
N MET A 4 -6.49 -3.62 3.22
CA MET A 4 -5.28 -3.29 2.46
C MET A 4 -4.19 -4.33 2.75
N GLY A 5 -3.71 -5.02 1.73
CA GLY A 5 -2.49 -5.83 1.78
C GLY A 5 -1.29 -5.00 1.36
N ILE A 6 -0.17 -5.15 2.06
CA ILE A 6 1.11 -4.52 1.75
C ILE A 6 2.18 -5.62 1.70
N ASP A 7 2.93 -5.68 0.61
CA ASP A 7 4.11 -6.55 0.46
C ASP A 7 5.37 -5.65 0.50
N PRO A 8 6.01 -5.50 1.67
CA PRO A 8 7.02 -4.47 1.88
C PRO A 8 8.36 -4.81 1.24
N GLY A 9 8.93 -3.82 0.55
CA GLY A 9 10.30 -3.89 0.05
C GLY A 9 10.87 -2.50 -0.22
N THR A 10 12.15 -2.30 0.09
CA THR A 10 12.75 -0.96 0.00
C THR A 10 12.86 -0.44 -1.43
N ALA A 11 13.05 -1.33 -2.42
CA ALA A 11 13.04 -0.96 -3.85
C ALA A 11 11.63 -0.92 -4.43
N THR A 12 10.81 -1.85 -3.97
CA THR A 12 9.51 -2.16 -4.53
C THR A 12 8.61 -2.58 -3.38
N THR A 13 7.60 -1.78 -3.04
CA THR A 13 6.57 -2.13 -2.07
C THR A 13 5.25 -2.33 -2.82
N GLY A 14 4.75 -3.56 -2.85
CA GLY A 14 3.47 -3.88 -3.46
C GLY A 14 2.30 -3.54 -2.54
N PHE A 15 1.15 -3.19 -3.11
CA PHE A 15 -0.08 -3.04 -2.34
C PHE A 15 -1.32 -3.48 -3.12
N GLY A 16 -2.35 -3.87 -2.39
CA GLY A 16 -3.68 -4.17 -2.93
C GLY A 16 -4.77 -3.83 -1.92
N LEU A 17 -5.89 -3.31 -2.40
CA LEU A 17 -7.05 -2.95 -1.60
C LEU A 17 -8.27 -3.74 -2.10
N LEU A 18 -8.85 -4.51 -1.19
CA LEU A 18 -10.07 -5.27 -1.43
C LEU A 18 -11.22 -4.72 -0.59
N GLU A 19 -12.43 -4.76 -1.14
CA GLU A 19 -13.67 -4.54 -0.41
C GLU A 19 -14.51 -5.82 -0.39
N HIS A 20 -14.84 -6.26 0.82
CA HIS A 20 -15.74 -7.37 1.06
C HIS A 20 -17.15 -6.86 1.36
N GLU A 21 -18.11 -7.27 0.52
CA GLU A 21 -19.54 -6.97 0.64
C GLU A 21 -20.36 -8.28 0.55
N GLY A 22 -20.90 -8.72 1.69
CA GLY A 22 -21.64 -9.97 1.78
C GLY A 22 -20.77 -11.20 1.52
N SER A 23 -20.91 -11.83 0.36
CA SER A 23 -20.08 -12.95 -0.11
C SER A 23 -19.20 -12.56 -1.31
N ARG A 24 -19.16 -11.28 -1.68
CA ARG A 24 -18.43 -10.76 -2.83
C ARG A 24 -17.15 -10.07 -2.37
N LEU A 25 -16.10 -10.25 -3.17
CA LEU A 25 -14.85 -9.52 -3.05
C LEU A 25 -14.69 -8.62 -4.28
N HIS A 26 -14.40 -7.36 -4.04
CA HIS A 26 -14.15 -6.34 -5.06
C HIS A 26 -12.71 -5.87 -4.93
N LEU A 27 -11.97 -5.90 -6.03
CA LEU A 27 -10.66 -5.24 -6.12
C LEU A 27 -10.90 -3.75 -6.36
N LEU A 28 -10.50 -2.92 -5.40
CA LEU A 28 -10.66 -1.47 -5.48
C LEU A 28 -9.44 -0.82 -6.13
N GLU A 29 -8.24 -1.15 -5.65
CA GLU A 29 -6.99 -0.61 -6.15
C GLU A 29 -5.85 -1.60 -5.93
N TYR A 30 -4.83 -1.55 -6.77
CA TYR A 30 -3.58 -2.24 -6.55
C TYR A 30 -2.46 -1.47 -7.24
N GLY A 31 -1.24 -1.66 -6.78
CA GLY A 31 -0.11 -0.98 -7.36
C GLY A 31 1.20 -1.33 -6.71
N VAL A 32 2.20 -0.52 -7.03
CA VAL A 32 3.54 -0.69 -6.53
C VAL A 32 4.21 0.66 -6.31
N ILE A 33 4.75 0.85 -5.12
CA ILE A 33 5.60 1.99 -4.77
C ILE A 33 7.02 1.61 -5.18
N ARG A 34 7.64 2.40 -6.07
CA ARG A 34 9.01 2.19 -6.55
C ARG A 34 9.90 3.33 -6.07
N THR A 35 11.06 2.96 -5.52
CA THR A 35 12.11 3.92 -5.17
C THR A 35 13.29 3.75 -6.11
N GLU A 36 13.93 4.85 -6.49
CA GLU A 36 15.09 4.80 -7.37
C GLU A 36 16.34 4.24 -6.66
N PRO A 37 17.17 3.44 -7.36
CA PRO A 37 18.46 3.00 -6.86
C PRO A 37 19.43 4.19 -6.72
N GLY A 38 20.37 4.10 -5.78
CA GLY A 38 21.35 5.16 -5.51
C GLY A 38 20.82 6.33 -4.67
N VAL A 39 19.52 6.34 -4.35
CA VAL A 39 18.94 7.25 -3.34
C VAL A 39 19.25 6.73 -1.94
N PRO A 40 19.63 7.59 -0.96
CA PRO A 40 19.84 7.15 0.41
C PRO A 40 18.62 6.45 1.00
N ASP A 41 18.84 5.37 1.78
CA ASP A 41 17.74 4.57 2.32
C ASP A 41 16.75 5.36 3.17
N ALA A 42 17.22 6.37 3.91
CA ALA A 42 16.34 7.25 4.67
C ALA A 42 15.32 8.00 3.77
N ALA A 43 15.75 8.45 2.59
CA ALA A 43 14.87 9.13 1.65
C ALA A 43 13.91 8.15 0.97
N ARG A 44 14.37 6.92 0.68
CA ARG A 44 13.52 5.84 0.15
C ARG A 44 12.43 5.44 1.14
N LEU A 45 12.78 5.25 2.41
CA LEU A 45 11.82 4.97 3.49
C LEU A 45 10.83 6.12 3.69
N LEU A 46 11.28 7.37 3.59
CA LEU A 46 10.40 8.53 3.66
C LEU A 46 9.41 8.57 2.49
N GLN A 47 9.84 8.22 1.29
CA GLN A 47 8.96 8.10 0.12
C GLN A 47 7.90 7.02 0.36
N ILE A 48 8.32 5.80 0.74
CA ILE A 48 7.40 4.69 1.04
C ILE A 48 6.39 5.10 2.12
N HIS A 49 6.85 5.75 3.20
CA HIS A 49 5.96 6.25 4.26
C HIS A 49 4.91 7.23 3.72
N ARG A 50 5.31 8.21 2.90
CA ARG A 50 4.39 9.22 2.35
C ARG A 50 3.34 8.59 1.44
N GLU A 51 3.76 7.68 0.56
CA GLU A 51 2.86 7.02 -0.38
C GLU A 51 1.89 6.07 0.33
N VAL A 52 2.37 5.23 1.26
CA VAL A 52 1.49 4.39 2.09
C VAL A 52 0.53 5.25 2.90
N LYS A 53 1.00 6.33 3.52
CA LYS A 53 0.13 7.25 4.27
C LYS A 53 -0.97 7.84 3.39
N ALA A 54 -0.65 8.28 2.18
CA ALA A 54 -1.64 8.79 1.23
C ALA A 54 -2.68 7.71 0.87
N LEU A 55 -2.25 6.46 0.62
CA LEU A 55 -3.16 5.33 0.37
C LEU A 55 -4.12 5.11 1.55
N LEU A 56 -3.63 5.16 2.78
CA LEU A 56 -4.44 5.00 3.99
C LEU A 56 -5.42 6.17 4.18
N GLU A 57 -5.00 7.41 3.93
CA GLU A 57 -5.86 8.59 4.05
C GLU A 57 -6.97 8.61 3.00
N ASN A 58 -6.66 8.21 1.76
CA ASN A 58 -7.60 8.19 0.64
C ASN A 58 -8.63 7.05 0.77
N HIS A 59 -8.21 5.88 1.23
CA HIS A 59 -9.07 4.68 1.20
C HIS A 59 -9.69 4.32 2.55
N ARG A 60 -9.04 4.72 3.65
CA ARG A 60 -9.44 4.41 5.03
C ARG A 60 -9.80 2.93 5.21
N PRO A 61 -8.87 1.99 4.96
CA PRO A 61 -9.15 0.57 5.15
C PRO A 61 -9.45 0.26 6.61
N ASP A 62 -10.31 -0.73 6.84
CA ASP A 62 -10.66 -1.20 8.19
C ASP A 62 -9.53 -2.03 8.82
N ALA A 63 -8.74 -2.70 7.99
CA ALA A 63 -7.61 -3.53 8.40
C ALA A 63 -6.46 -3.47 7.37
N ILE A 64 -5.25 -3.69 7.87
CA ILE A 64 -4.05 -3.84 7.05
C ILE A 64 -3.44 -5.22 7.33
N ALA A 65 -3.01 -5.90 6.26
CA ALA A 65 -2.21 -7.12 6.32
C ALA A 65 -0.83 -6.85 5.70
N VAL A 66 0.22 -7.41 6.32
CA VAL A 66 1.63 -7.28 5.92
C VAL A 66 2.29 -8.64 5.86
#